data_AF-A0A1I0B252-F1
#
_entry.id   AF-A0A1I0B252-F1
#
_cell.length_a   1.000
_cell.length_b   1.000
_cell.length_c   1.000
_cell.angle_alpha   90.00
_cell.angle_beta   90.00
_cell.angle_gamma   90.00
#
_symmetry.space_group_name_H-M   'P 1'
#
loop_
_entity.id
_entity.type
_entity.pdbx_description
1 polymer ?
#
loop_
_entity_poly.entity_id
_entity_poly.type
_entity_poly.pdbx_seq_one_letter_code
_entity_poly.pdbx_strand_id
1 'polypeptide(L)'
;MDAIWVEFLGNLYSSLLSVGLITYLFGRKYRGIRGYGAAAAAVAVYYGVIVFLNYHYQFEGLAAILYGLVLFVYGCLALKGRAEYKVVFCVAWNCALLLTALGSFVLLHFITGWSIHDLRHPLGSARTIALLYGCLIKGMIALAIAMRKRFGPRYSPAGSGWRRALGLLSYFLLSLEAFLMMMEVMIQGEGTALLLVFYIVLAGLFLILLYAFYQSMMGRRESREAQYLRESMEQQAAYIHSFSQLCQEMRLLRHDARGHLVTVHILLKEGKRQQAAAYLEGIAKPQTFREDHERENGMECFCEEDKKP
;
A
#
# COMPACT_ATOMS: atom_id res chain seq x y z
N MET A 1 -40.19 -20.87 4.53
CA MET A 1 -39.43 -20.23 5.62
C MET A 1 -37.93 -20.16 5.34
N ASP A 2 -37.37 -21.11 4.57
CA ASP A 2 -35.91 -21.25 4.41
C ASP A 2 -35.24 -20.12 3.60
N ALA A 3 -35.90 -19.60 2.55
CA ALA A 3 -35.32 -18.57 1.68
C ALA A 3 -35.08 -17.22 2.40
N ILE A 4 -35.95 -16.85 3.34
CA ILE A 4 -35.85 -15.60 4.11
C ILE A 4 -34.63 -15.65 5.04
N TRP A 5 -34.41 -16.79 5.70
CA TRP A 5 -33.24 -16.98 6.56
C TRP A 5 -31.94 -16.93 5.77
N VAL A 6 -31.91 -17.49 4.57
CA VAL A 6 -30.74 -17.43 3.66
C VAL A 6 -30.41 -15.99 3.27
N GLU A 7 -31.41 -15.14 2.98
CA GLU A 7 -31.18 -13.73 2.64
C GLU A 7 -30.62 -12.96 3.85
N PHE A 8 -31.17 -13.14 5.04
CA PHE A 8 -30.63 -12.52 6.26
C PHE A 8 -29.20 -12.98 6.58
N LEU A 9 -28.91 -14.28 6.46
CA LEU A 9 -27.57 -14.84 6.65
C LEU A 9 -26.57 -14.33 5.61
N GLY A 10 -26.96 -14.26 4.34
CA GLY A 10 -26.13 -13.72 3.26
C GLY A 10 -25.81 -12.24 3.47
N ASN A 11 -26.81 -11.45 3.88
CA ASN A 11 -26.64 -10.02 4.19
C ASN A 11 -25.72 -9.81 5.39
N LEU A 12 -25.86 -10.63 6.43
CA LEU A 12 -24.99 -10.60 7.60
C LEU A 12 -23.54 -10.98 7.23
N TYR A 13 -23.37 -12.02 6.42
CA TYR A 13 -22.06 -12.43 5.89
C TYR A 13 -21.41 -11.30 5.09
N SER A 14 -22.14 -10.69 4.15
CA SER A 14 -21.64 -9.58 3.34
C SER A 14 -21.23 -8.40 4.23
N SER A 15 -22.01 -8.09 5.27
CA SER A 15 -21.72 -7.00 6.21
C SER A 15 -20.45 -7.25 7.02
N LEU A 16 -20.31 -8.46 7.56
CA LEU A 16 -19.13 -8.89 8.31
C LEU A 16 -17.88 -8.85 7.43
N LEU A 17 -18.00 -9.29 6.18
CA LEU A 17 -16.90 -9.34 5.24
C LEU A 17 -16.47 -7.93 4.81
N SER A 18 -17.40 -7.03 4.49
CA SER A 18 -17.09 -5.65 4.12
C SER A 18 -16.39 -4.88 5.24
N VAL A 19 -16.97 -4.90 6.45
CA VAL A 19 -16.41 -4.21 7.62
C VAL A 19 -15.13 -4.89 8.10
N GLY A 20 -15.07 -6.22 8.04
CA GLY A 20 -13.89 -7.01 8.37
C GLY A 20 -12.71 -6.68 7.45
N LEU A 21 -12.94 -6.57 6.14
CA LEU A 21 -11.91 -6.34 5.15
C LEU A 21 -11.32 -4.92 5.21
N ILE A 22 -12.17 -3.89 5.33
CA ILE A 22 -11.68 -2.51 5.53
C ILE A 22 -10.93 -2.38 6.87
N THR A 23 -11.40 -3.07 7.91
CA THR A 23 -10.74 -3.10 9.22
C THR A 23 -9.39 -3.80 9.15
N TYR A 24 -9.32 -4.89 8.41
CA TYR A 24 -8.11 -5.63 8.16
C TYR A 24 -7.10 -4.78 7.38
N LEU A 25 -7.51 -4.08 6.31
CA LEU A 25 -6.61 -3.28 5.47
C LEU A 25 -6.01 -2.07 6.19
N PHE A 26 -6.83 -1.25 6.83
CA PHE A 26 -6.38 0.03 7.41
C PHE A 26 -5.93 -0.07 8.87
N GLY A 27 -6.36 -1.12 9.58
CA GLY A 27 -6.05 -1.31 10.99
C GLY A 27 -6.83 -0.34 11.90
N ARG A 28 -7.22 -0.85 13.08
CA ARG A 28 -8.06 -0.10 14.02
C ARG A 28 -7.32 1.08 14.64
N LYS A 29 -8.01 2.23 14.74
CA LYS A 29 -7.54 3.42 15.46
C LYS A 29 -7.54 3.19 16.97
N TYR A 30 -8.62 2.60 17.48
CA TYR A 30 -8.82 2.30 18.90
C TYR A 30 -8.43 0.85 19.22
N ARG A 31 -7.72 0.63 20.33
CA ARG A 31 -7.39 -0.72 20.88
C ARG A 31 -8.40 -1.11 21.97
N GLY A 32 -8.61 -2.41 22.17
CA GLY A 32 -9.51 -2.96 23.20
C GLY A 32 -11.00 -2.90 22.82
N ILE A 33 -11.87 -2.95 23.84
CA ILE A 33 -13.35 -3.04 23.70
C ILE A 33 -13.93 -1.95 22.81
N ARG A 34 -13.42 -0.72 22.88
CA ARG A 34 -13.88 0.41 22.05
C ARG A 34 -13.67 0.16 20.54
N GLY A 35 -12.59 -0.52 20.18
CA GLY A 35 -12.31 -0.87 18.78
C GLY A 35 -13.18 -2.02 18.25
N TYR A 36 -13.50 -3.00 19.10
CA TYR A 36 -14.44 -4.07 18.74
C TYR A 36 -15.89 -3.57 18.72
N GLY A 37 -16.27 -2.69 19.64
CA GLY A 37 -17.58 -2.04 19.68
C GLY A 37 -17.84 -1.18 18.44
N ALA A 38 -16.86 -0.38 18.00
CA ALA A 38 -16.99 0.41 16.77
C ALA A 38 -17.15 -0.47 15.52
N ALA A 39 -16.45 -1.60 15.44
CA ALA A 39 -16.60 -2.55 14.34
C ALA A 39 -17.96 -3.25 14.37
N ALA A 40 -18.44 -3.68 15.55
CA ALA A 40 -19.75 -4.29 15.72
C ALA A 40 -20.89 -3.30 15.36
N ALA A 41 -20.77 -2.04 15.80
CA ALA A 41 -21.71 -0.98 15.44
C ALA A 41 -21.73 -0.73 13.92
N ALA A 42 -20.57 -0.71 13.26
CA ALA A 42 -20.49 -0.55 11.82
C ALA A 42 -21.12 -1.73 11.07
N VAL A 43 -20.94 -2.98 11.53
CA VAL A 43 -21.63 -4.15 10.98
C VAL A 43 -23.13 -4.03 11.14
N ALA A 44 -23.61 -3.63 12.33
CA ALA A 44 -25.04 -3.47 12.59
C ALA A 44 -25.67 -2.38 11.71
N VAL A 45 -25.01 -1.23 11.55
CA VAL A 45 -25.47 -0.14 10.68
C VAL A 45 -25.45 -0.59 9.22
N TYR A 46 -24.37 -1.19 8.74
CA TYR A 46 -24.25 -1.65 7.36
C TYR A 46 -25.29 -2.73 7.03
N TYR A 47 -25.50 -3.69 7.94
CA TYR A 47 -26.53 -4.71 7.83
C TYR A 47 -27.95 -4.10 7.84
N GLY A 48 -28.22 -3.18 8.76
CA GLY A 48 -29.51 -2.48 8.83
C GLY A 48 -29.82 -1.72 7.55
N VAL A 49 -28.81 -1.07 6.95
CA VAL A 49 -28.94 -0.39 5.67
C VAL A 49 -29.23 -1.38 4.54
N ILE A 50 -28.57 -2.55 4.50
CA ILE A 50 -28.89 -3.61 3.52
C ILE A 50 -30.32 -4.11 3.67
N VAL A 51 -30.75 -4.44 4.89
CA VAL A 51 -32.10 -4.96 5.14
C VAL A 51 -33.17 -3.91 4.80
N PHE A 52 -32.96 -2.66 5.19
CA PHE A 52 -33.88 -1.56 4.87
C PHE A 52 -33.98 -1.31 3.37
N LEU A 53 -32.83 -1.30 2.68
CA LEU A 53 -32.77 -1.13 1.23
C LEU A 53 -33.40 -2.32 0.51
N ASN A 54 -33.11 -3.57 0.88
CA ASN A 54 -33.73 -4.73 0.25
C ASN A 54 -35.25 -4.76 0.46
N TYR A 55 -35.76 -4.21 1.57
CA TYR A 55 -37.19 -4.11 1.83
C TYR A 55 -37.88 -3.04 0.97
N HIS A 56 -37.28 -1.85 0.80
CA HIS A 56 -37.86 -0.75 0.02
C HIS A 56 -37.53 -0.80 -1.48
N TYR A 57 -36.33 -1.25 -1.81
CA TYR A 57 -35.77 -1.32 -3.15
C TYR A 57 -35.32 -2.76 -3.41
N GLN A 58 -36.01 -3.45 -4.32
CA GLN A 58 -35.67 -4.83 -4.68
C GLN A 58 -34.32 -4.97 -5.40
N PHE A 59 -33.61 -3.87 -5.64
CA PHE A 59 -32.49 -3.77 -6.56
C PHE A 59 -31.24 -3.17 -5.89
N GLU A 60 -30.14 -3.94 -5.90
CA GLU A 60 -28.87 -3.59 -5.21
C GLU A 60 -28.09 -2.43 -5.85
N GLY A 61 -28.48 -1.92 -7.02
CA GLY A 61 -27.69 -0.96 -7.80
C GLY A 61 -27.49 0.40 -7.15
N LEU A 62 -28.56 1.19 -7.02
CA LEU A 62 -28.49 2.51 -6.37
C LEU A 62 -28.19 2.39 -4.86
N ALA A 63 -28.59 1.25 -4.26
CA ALA A 63 -28.26 0.89 -2.88
C ALA A 63 -26.74 0.79 -2.64
N ALA A 64 -25.94 0.48 -3.67
CA ALA A 64 -24.48 0.40 -3.57
C ALA A 64 -23.87 1.70 -3.02
N ILE A 65 -24.34 2.87 -3.48
CA ILE A 65 -23.78 4.18 -3.07
C ILE A 65 -23.88 4.36 -1.55
N LEU A 66 -25.01 3.96 -0.95
CA LEU A 66 -25.23 4.01 0.50
C LEU A 66 -24.28 3.07 1.27
N TYR A 67 -24.03 1.87 0.74
CA TYR A 67 -23.05 0.94 1.31
C TYR A 67 -21.64 1.55 1.33
N GLY A 68 -21.24 2.19 0.24
CA GLY A 68 -19.99 2.94 0.16
C GLY A 68 -19.86 4.03 1.21
N LEU A 69 -20.93 4.80 1.39
CA LEU A 69 -20.96 5.92 2.34
C LEU A 69 -20.80 5.43 3.79
N VAL A 70 -21.49 4.35 4.16
CA VAL A 70 -21.36 3.74 5.51
C VAL A 70 -19.92 3.28 5.77
N LEU A 71 -19.29 2.60 4.80
CA LEU A 71 -17.90 2.15 4.91
C LEU A 71 -16.93 3.32 5.00
N PHE A 72 -17.18 4.41 4.26
CA PHE A 72 -16.36 5.61 4.30
C PHE A 72 -16.44 6.32 5.65
N VAL A 73 -17.65 6.49 6.19
CA VAL A 73 -17.88 7.10 7.52
C VAL A 73 -17.20 6.26 8.61
N TYR A 74 -17.39 4.94 8.61
CA TYR A 74 -16.69 4.04 9.52
C TYR A 74 -15.16 4.13 9.37
N GLY A 75 -14.69 4.18 8.12
CA GLY A 75 -13.31 4.45 7.72
C GLY A 75 -12.74 5.68 8.41
N CYS A 76 -13.42 6.81 8.32
CA CYS A 76 -12.96 8.08 8.88
C CYS A 76 -12.93 8.07 10.41
N LEU A 77 -13.95 7.50 11.06
CA LEU A 77 -14.11 7.54 12.51
C LEU A 77 -13.21 6.54 13.26
N ALA A 78 -13.07 5.31 12.77
CA ALA A 78 -12.54 4.18 13.54
C ALA A 78 -11.22 3.58 13.00
N LEU A 79 -10.76 3.98 11.82
CA LEU A 79 -9.62 3.35 11.13
C LEU A 79 -8.43 4.32 10.94
N LYS A 80 -7.21 3.78 10.97
CA LYS A 80 -5.97 4.55 10.72
C LYS A 80 -5.74 4.79 9.22
N GLY A 81 -4.90 5.77 8.87
CA GLY A 81 -4.56 6.09 7.47
C GLY A 81 -5.29 7.31 6.89
N ARG A 82 -4.78 7.81 5.76
CA ARG A 82 -5.30 9.02 5.08
C ARG A 82 -6.67 8.76 4.44
N ALA A 83 -7.52 9.79 4.41
CA ALA A 83 -8.88 9.70 3.86
C ALA A 83 -8.92 9.32 2.37
N GLU A 84 -7.97 9.81 1.56
CA GLU A 84 -7.87 9.52 0.12
C GLU A 84 -7.92 8.02 -0.18
N TYR A 85 -7.19 7.22 0.58
CA TYR A 85 -7.12 5.78 0.34
C TYR A 85 -8.36 5.03 0.81
N LYS A 86 -9.05 5.58 1.82
CA LYS A 86 -10.34 5.06 2.28
C LYS A 86 -11.41 5.29 1.21
N VAL A 87 -11.42 6.47 0.58
CA VAL A 87 -12.28 6.75 -0.60
C VAL A 87 -12.00 5.75 -1.70
N VAL A 88 -10.73 5.55 -2.06
CA VAL A 88 -10.34 4.61 -3.13
C VAL A 88 -10.81 3.18 -2.82
N PHE A 89 -10.66 2.73 -1.58
CA PHE A 89 -11.16 1.42 -1.17
C PHE A 89 -12.69 1.34 -1.26
N CYS A 90 -13.41 2.36 -0.78
CA CYS A 90 -14.87 2.38 -0.83
C CYS A 90 -15.36 2.36 -2.29
N VAL A 91 -14.76 3.17 -3.17
CA VAL A 91 -15.11 3.18 -4.60
C VAL A 91 -14.84 1.80 -5.23
N ALA A 92 -13.65 1.22 -4.99
CA ALA A 92 -13.33 -0.11 -5.51
C ALA A 92 -14.28 -1.20 -4.97
N TRP A 93 -14.67 -1.12 -3.70
CA TRP A 93 -15.63 -2.04 -3.09
C TRP A 93 -17.03 -1.91 -3.72
N ASN A 94 -17.45 -0.68 -4.05
CA ASN A 94 -18.70 -0.44 -4.77
C ASN A 94 -18.68 -0.95 -6.20
N CYS A 95 -17.56 -0.80 -6.90
CA CYS A 95 -17.38 -1.40 -8.22
C CYS A 95 -17.51 -2.92 -8.15
N ALA A 96 -16.94 -3.56 -7.12
CA ALA A 96 -17.10 -5.00 -6.90
C ALA A 96 -18.57 -5.36 -6.61
N LEU A 97 -19.29 -4.56 -5.82
CA LEU A 97 -20.70 -4.76 -5.52
C LEU A 97 -21.56 -4.68 -6.79
N LEU A 98 -21.39 -3.62 -7.58
CA LEU A 98 -22.11 -3.44 -8.85
C LEU A 98 -21.79 -4.57 -9.84
N LEU A 99 -20.53 -4.98 -9.95
CA LEU A 99 -20.14 -6.09 -10.80
C LEU A 99 -20.78 -7.41 -10.35
N THR A 100 -20.83 -7.69 -9.05
CA THR A 100 -21.50 -8.88 -8.53
C THR A 100 -23.01 -8.85 -8.75
N ALA A 101 -23.65 -7.68 -8.59
CA ALA A 101 -25.06 -7.50 -8.88
C ALA A 101 -25.32 -7.78 -10.36
N LEU A 102 -24.62 -7.08 -11.26
CA LEU A 102 -24.71 -7.28 -12.70
C LEU A 102 -24.51 -8.74 -13.11
N GLY A 103 -23.44 -9.36 -12.63
CA GLY A 103 -23.10 -10.74 -12.95
C GLY A 103 -24.17 -11.72 -12.49
N SER A 104 -24.75 -11.50 -11.31
CA SER A 104 -25.81 -12.37 -10.81
C SER A 104 -27.04 -12.37 -11.71
N PHE A 105 -27.43 -11.23 -12.28
CA PHE A 105 -28.56 -11.13 -13.22
C PHE A 105 -28.22 -11.69 -14.61
N VAL A 106 -27.10 -11.30 -15.20
CA VAL A 106 -26.71 -11.73 -16.55
C VAL A 106 -26.47 -13.24 -16.60
N LEU A 107 -25.74 -13.79 -15.62
CA LEU A 107 -25.37 -15.20 -15.62
C LEU A 107 -26.56 -16.10 -15.29
N LEU A 108 -27.44 -15.72 -14.35
CA LEU A 108 -28.66 -16.48 -14.11
C LEU A 108 -29.55 -16.48 -15.35
N HIS A 109 -29.75 -15.32 -15.99
CA HIS A 109 -30.58 -15.22 -17.18
C HIS A 109 -30.07 -16.15 -18.30
N PHE A 110 -28.76 -16.20 -18.53
CA PHE A 110 -28.19 -17.06 -19.57
C PHE A 110 -28.21 -18.55 -19.22
N ILE A 111 -27.98 -18.91 -17.95
CA ILE A 111 -27.94 -20.32 -17.51
C ILE A 111 -29.34 -20.93 -17.38
N THR A 112 -30.30 -20.17 -16.86
CA THR A 112 -31.64 -20.68 -16.48
C THR A 112 -32.75 -20.22 -17.41
N GLY A 113 -32.50 -19.22 -18.27
CA GLY A 113 -33.52 -18.59 -19.10
C GLY A 113 -34.53 -17.76 -18.30
N TRP A 114 -34.34 -17.58 -16.99
CA TRP A 114 -35.28 -16.87 -16.14
C TRP A 114 -35.35 -15.39 -16.51
N SER A 115 -36.59 -14.90 -16.60
CA SER A 115 -36.88 -13.49 -16.85
C SER A 115 -36.63 -12.67 -15.58
N ILE A 116 -36.45 -11.35 -15.72
CA ILE A 116 -36.31 -10.46 -14.54
C ILE A 116 -37.54 -10.45 -13.66
N HIS A 117 -38.71 -10.76 -14.20
CA HIS A 117 -39.92 -10.92 -13.42
C HIS A 117 -39.77 -12.03 -12.37
N ASP A 118 -39.09 -13.13 -12.72
CA ASP A 118 -38.85 -14.28 -11.81
C ASP A 118 -37.75 -13.99 -10.78
N LEU A 119 -36.72 -13.19 -11.14
CA LEU A 119 -35.71 -12.71 -10.19
C LEU A 119 -36.25 -11.63 -9.23
N ARG A 120 -37.30 -10.92 -9.64
CA ARG A 120 -37.94 -9.85 -8.86
C ARG A 120 -38.89 -10.37 -7.80
N HIS A 121 -39.31 -11.64 -7.89
CA HIS A 121 -40.15 -12.24 -6.86
C HIS A 121 -39.38 -12.39 -5.53
N PRO A 122 -39.90 -11.82 -4.42
CA PRO A 122 -39.18 -11.71 -3.13
C PRO A 122 -38.91 -13.05 -2.41
N LEU A 123 -39.31 -14.19 -2.98
CA LEU A 123 -39.01 -15.54 -2.47
C LEU A 123 -38.59 -16.52 -3.59
N GLY A 124 -38.25 -16.02 -4.78
CA GLY A 124 -37.84 -16.86 -5.89
C GLY A 124 -36.50 -17.56 -5.62
N SER A 125 -36.40 -18.85 -5.95
CA SER A 125 -35.15 -19.63 -5.91
C SER A 125 -34.02 -18.93 -6.67
N ALA A 126 -34.36 -18.20 -7.73
CA ALA A 126 -33.47 -17.35 -8.50
C ALA A 126 -32.72 -16.30 -7.68
N ARG A 127 -33.44 -15.55 -6.83
CA ARG A 127 -32.86 -14.51 -5.98
C ARG A 127 -31.90 -15.11 -4.95
N THR A 128 -32.25 -16.26 -4.36
CA THR A 128 -31.37 -16.94 -3.41
C THR A 128 -30.08 -17.44 -4.06
N ILE A 129 -30.13 -17.94 -5.30
CA ILE A 129 -28.95 -18.40 -6.04
C ILE A 129 -28.05 -17.21 -6.41
N ALA A 130 -28.64 -16.09 -6.84
CA ALA A 130 -27.91 -14.84 -7.11
C ALA A 130 -27.16 -14.32 -5.87
N LEU A 131 -27.80 -14.35 -4.70
CA LEU A 131 -27.18 -13.93 -3.43
C LEU A 131 -26.03 -14.85 -3.00
N LEU A 132 -26.19 -16.17 -3.16
CA LEU A 132 -25.12 -17.13 -2.88
C LEU A 132 -23.92 -16.92 -3.80
N TYR A 133 -24.17 -16.68 -5.10
CA TYR A 133 -23.13 -16.36 -6.08
C TYR A 133 -22.38 -15.06 -5.72
N GLY A 134 -23.11 -14.00 -5.36
CA GLY A 134 -22.53 -12.74 -4.90
C GLY A 134 -21.69 -12.92 -3.63
N CYS A 135 -22.14 -13.74 -2.67
CA CYS A 135 -21.38 -14.05 -1.47
C CYS A 135 -20.07 -14.80 -1.79
N LEU A 136 -20.10 -15.78 -2.71
CA LEU A 136 -18.92 -16.51 -3.14
C LEU A 136 -17.87 -15.59 -3.78
N ILE A 137 -18.27 -14.71 -4.70
CA ILE A 137 -17.33 -13.76 -5.32
C ILE A 137 -16.75 -12.81 -4.29
N LYS A 138 -17.58 -12.22 -3.42
CA LYS A 138 -17.12 -11.32 -2.35
C LYS A 138 -16.13 -12.04 -1.43
N GLY A 139 -16.42 -13.30 -1.10
CA GLY A 139 -15.54 -14.21 -0.38
C GLY A 139 -14.18 -14.41 -1.05
N MET A 140 -14.17 -14.70 -2.35
CA MET A 140 -12.95 -14.92 -3.14
C MET A 140 -12.10 -13.66 -3.25
N ILE A 141 -12.72 -12.49 -3.50
CA ILE A 141 -12.03 -11.20 -3.53
C ILE A 141 -11.42 -10.92 -2.15
N ALA A 142 -12.18 -11.16 -1.08
CA ALA A 142 -11.71 -10.94 0.28
C ALA A 142 -10.55 -11.87 0.68
N LEU A 143 -10.65 -13.15 0.32
CA LEU A 143 -9.61 -14.14 0.57
C LEU A 143 -8.34 -13.82 -0.23
N ALA A 144 -8.46 -13.40 -1.49
CA ALA A 144 -7.32 -12.99 -2.31
C ALA A 144 -6.57 -11.80 -1.69
N ILE A 145 -7.30 -10.82 -1.15
CA ILE A 145 -6.72 -9.67 -0.44
C ILE A 145 -6.11 -10.13 0.90
N ALA A 146 -6.79 -11.02 1.64
CA ALA A 146 -6.38 -11.47 2.97
C ALA A 146 -5.12 -12.34 2.94
N MET A 147 -5.08 -13.35 2.06
CA MET A 147 -3.96 -14.26 1.88
C MET A 147 -2.68 -13.49 1.51
N ARG A 148 -2.77 -12.54 0.58
CA ARG A 148 -1.58 -11.79 0.15
C ARG A 148 -1.04 -10.82 1.21
N LYS A 149 -1.86 -10.35 2.16
CA LYS A 149 -1.37 -9.57 3.31
C LYS A 149 -0.66 -10.44 4.37
N ARG A 150 -0.95 -11.74 4.43
CA ARG A 150 -0.20 -12.70 5.28
C ARG A 150 1.21 -12.95 4.75
N PHE A 151 1.43 -12.73 3.45
CA PHE A 151 2.71 -12.93 2.75
C PHE A 151 3.38 -11.61 2.28
N GLY A 152 2.85 -10.42 2.65
CA GLY A 152 3.34 -9.13 2.15
C GLY A 152 3.45 -8.04 3.22
N PRO A 153 4.47 -7.15 3.18
CA PRO A 153 4.69 -6.15 4.22
C PRO A 153 3.65 -5.02 4.21
N ARG A 154 3.61 -4.28 5.34
CA ARG A 154 2.60 -3.25 5.63
C ARG A 154 2.58 -2.13 4.59
N TYR A 155 1.36 -1.83 4.15
CA TYR A 155 0.91 -0.67 3.37
C TYR A 155 1.72 0.62 3.63
N SER A 156 2.31 1.21 2.57
CA SER A 156 3.01 2.49 2.67
C SER A 156 2.42 3.58 1.75
N PRO A 157 2.00 4.72 2.30
CA PRO A 157 1.32 5.78 1.55
C PRO A 157 2.29 6.84 1.03
N ALA A 158 2.69 6.80 -0.25
CA ALA A 158 3.41 7.92 -0.87
C ALA A 158 3.25 7.99 -2.41
N GLY A 159 2.52 8.99 -2.93
CA GLY A 159 2.49 9.40 -4.35
C GLY A 159 1.12 9.30 -5.07
N SER A 160 0.82 10.21 -6.02
CA SER A 160 -0.52 10.58 -6.53
C SER A 160 -1.55 9.44 -6.63
N GLY A 161 -2.42 9.34 -5.62
CA GLY A 161 -3.60 8.46 -5.64
C GLY A 161 -4.70 8.98 -6.57
N TRP A 162 -4.68 10.28 -6.87
CA TRP A 162 -5.78 10.97 -7.56
C TRP A 162 -6.07 10.43 -8.96
N ARG A 163 -5.06 10.23 -9.82
CA ARG A 163 -5.26 9.65 -11.17
C ARG A 163 -5.90 8.25 -11.14
N ARG A 164 -5.63 7.47 -10.10
CA ARG A 164 -6.19 6.11 -9.92
C ARG A 164 -7.57 6.13 -9.27
N ALA A 165 -7.78 7.04 -8.32
CA ALA A 165 -9.11 7.33 -7.80
C ALA A 165 -10.04 7.78 -8.93
N LEU A 166 -9.54 8.60 -9.86
CA LEU A 166 -10.25 9.03 -11.06
C LEU A 166 -10.59 7.84 -11.98
N GLY A 167 -9.64 6.94 -12.23
CA GLY A 167 -9.90 5.73 -13.03
C GLY A 167 -10.90 4.76 -12.40
N LEU A 168 -10.88 4.62 -11.07
CA LEU A 168 -11.87 3.81 -10.35
C LEU A 168 -13.25 4.49 -10.33
N LEU A 169 -13.28 5.82 -10.22
CA LEU A 169 -14.51 6.60 -10.29
C LEU A 169 -15.12 6.56 -11.69
N SER A 170 -14.31 6.69 -12.74
CA SER A 170 -14.79 6.56 -14.12
C SER A 170 -15.32 5.16 -14.41
N TYR A 171 -14.67 4.12 -13.89
CA TYR A 171 -15.19 2.76 -13.96
C TYR A 171 -16.50 2.60 -13.17
N PHE A 172 -16.59 3.19 -11.98
CA PHE A 172 -17.83 3.18 -11.19
C PHE A 172 -18.98 3.78 -11.99
N LEU A 173 -18.77 4.94 -12.62
CA LEU A 173 -19.78 5.59 -13.47
C LEU A 173 -20.16 4.72 -14.67
N LEU A 174 -19.17 4.13 -15.36
CA LEU A 174 -19.41 3.20 -16.48
C LEU A 174 -20.21 1.96 -16.03
N SER A 175 -19.89 1.41 -14.85
CA SER A 175 -20.61 0.25 -14.30
C SER A 175 -22.03 0.60 -13.84
N LEU A 176 -22.27 1.84 -13.41
CA LEU A 176 -23.60 2.34 -13.08
C LEU A 176 -24.43 2.52 -14.35
N GLU A 177 -23.85 3.13 -15.38
CA GLU A 177 -24.49 3.28 -16.70
C GLU A 177 -24.81 1.91 -17.32
N ALA A 178 -23.86 0.96 -17.28
CA ALA A 178 -24.05 -0.42 -17.70
C ALA A 178 -25.24 -1.10 -17.01
N PHE A 179 -25.41 -0.82 -15.72
CA PHE A 179 -26.51 -1.35 -14.93
C PHE A 179 -27.86 -0.73 -15.27
N LEU A 180 -27.90 0.58 -15.53
CA LEU A 180 -29.10 1.25 -16.00
C LEU A 180 -29.51 0.75 -17.39
N MET A 181 -28.54 0.60 -18.31
CA MET A 181 -28.76 0.06 -19.64
C MET A 181 -29.25 -1.40 -19.60
N MET A 182 -28.69 -2.23 -18.72
CA MET A 182 -29.18 -3.59 -18.52
C MET A 182 -30.66 -3.60 -18.12
N MET A 183 -31.05 -2.74 -17.18
CA MET A 183 -32.45 -2.65 -16.76
C MET A 183 -33.38 -2.29 -17.91
N GLU A 184 -32.96 -1.40 -18.81
CA GLU A 184 -33.74 -0.99 -19.97
C GLU A 184 -33.85 -2.10 -21.02
N VAL A 185 -32.72 -2.70 -21.41
CA VAL A 185 -32.65 -3.80 -22.39
C VAL A 185 -33.49 -5.00 -21.94
N MET A 186 -33.45 -5.30 -20.66
CA MET A 186 -34.21 -6.41 -20.10
C MET A 186 -35.72 -6.16 -19.99
N ILE A 187 -36.17 -4.90 -19.94
CA ILE A 187 -37.60 -4.55 -20.06
C ILE A 187 -38.07 -4.76 -21.49
N GLN A 188 -37.22 -4.48 -22.48
CA GLN A 188 -37.53 -4.58 -23.91
C GLN A 188 -37.38 -6.00 -24.47
N GLY A 189 -36.57 -6.86 -23.84
CA GLY A 189 -36.44 -8.28 -24.17
C GLY A 189 -35.57 -8.59 -25.39
N GLU A 190 -35.02 -7.58 -26.06
CA GLU A 190 -34.16 -7.74 -27.24
C GLU A 190 -32.68 -7.53 -26.88
N GLY A 191 -31.76 -8.35 -27.42
CA GLY A 191 -30.31 -8.10 -27.28
C GLY A 191 -29.61 -8.67 -26.03
N THR A 192 -30.19 -9.67 -25.36
CA THR A 192 -29.64 -10.28 -24.13
C THR A 192 -28.24 -10.89 -24.30
N ALA A 193 -27.89 -11.37 -25.51
CA ALA A 193 -26.54 -11.86 -25.81
C ALA A 193 -25.47 -10.75 -25.76
N LEU A 194 -25.81 -9.52 -26.15
CA LEU A 194 -24.88 -8.38 -26.09
C LEU A 194 -24.60 -7.97 -24.64
N LEU A 195 -25.56 -8.13 -23.73
CA LEU A 195 -25.37 -7.89 -22.30
C LEU A 195 -24.32 -8.84 -21.70
N LEU A 196 -24.28 -10.10 -22.13
CA LEU A 196 -23.26 -11.07 -21.67
C LEU A 196 -21.86 -10.65 -22.13
N VAL A 197 -21.71 -10.30 -23.40
CA VAL A 197 -20.42 -9.83 -23.95
C VAL A 197 -19.96 -8.57 -23.22
N PHE A 198 -20.88 -7.61 -23.03
CA PHE A 198 -20.59 -6.37 -22.33
C PHE A 198 -20.19 -6.61 -20.86
N TYR A 199 -20.87 -7.53 -20.16
CA TYR A 199 -20.50 -7.93 -18.80
C TYR A 199 -19.09 -8.55 -18.73
N ILE A 200 -18.72 -9.42 -19.68
CA ILE A 200 -17.37 -10.02 -19.72
C ILE A 200 -16.31 -8.93 -19.93
N VAL A 201 -16.54 -7.97 -20.82
CA VAL A 201 -15.63 -6.84 -21.04
C VAL A 201 -15.51 -5.98 -19.77
N LEU A 202 -16.64 -5.67 -19.13
CA LEU A 202 -16.67 -4.87 -17.91
C LEU A 202 -15.95 -5.56 -16.74
N ALA A 203 -16.10 -6.88 -16.61
CA ALA A 203 -15.38 -7.70 -15.64
C ALA A 203 -13.86 -7.75 -15.93
N GLY A 204 -13.48 -7.88 -17.20
CA GLY A 204 -12.08 -7.81 -17.64
C GLY A 204 -11.43 -6.47 -17.32
N LEU A 205 -12.11 -5.36 -17.62
CA LEU A 205 -11.66 -4.01 -17.27
C LEU A 205 -11.50 -3.83 -15.76
N PHE A 206 -12.42 -4.39 -14.96
CA PHE A 206 -12.31 -4.37 -13.51
C PHE A 206 -11.06 -5.09 -13.02
N LEU A 207 -10.78 -6.28 -13.55
CA LEU A 207 -9.60 -7.06 -13.20
C LEU A 207 -8.30 -6.33 -13.55
N ILE A 208 -8.25 -5.67 -14.72
CA ILE A 208 -7.10 -4.85 -15.13
C ILE A 208 -6.92 -3.66 -14.17
N LEU A 209 -8.00 -2.96 -13.82
CA LEU A 209 -7.95 -1.85 -12.85
C LEU A 209 -7.52 -2.31 -11.47
N LEU A 210 -8.02 -3.46 -11.01
CA LEU A 210 -7.67 -4.06 -9.73
C LEU A 210 -6.19 -4.50 -9.73
N TYR A 211 -5.71 -5.08 -10.83
CA TYR A 211 -4.30 -5.41 -11.04
C TYR A 211 -3.40 -4.17 -11.10
N ALA A 212 -3.80 -3.11 -11.79
CA ALA A 212 -3.06 -1.85 -11.85
C ALA A 212 -3.03 -1.14 -10.48
N PHE A 213 -4.15 -1.16 -9.76
CA PHE A 213 -4.22 -0.68 -8.38
C PHE A 213 -3.29 -1.49 -7.47
N TYR A 214 -3.28 -2.82 -7.62
CA TYR A 214 -2.41 -3.74 -6.90
C TYR A 214 -0.92 -3.52 -7.21
N GLN A 215 -0.54 -3.48 -8.49
CA GLN A 215 0.84 -3.23 -8.93
C GLN A 215 1.36 -1.90 -8.41
N SER A 216 0.51 -0.87 -8.37
CA SER A 216 0.94 0.43 -7.84
C SER A 216 1.17 0.42 -6.31
N MET A 217 0.52 -0.49 -5.58
CA MET A 217 0.86 -0.73 -4.17
C MET A 217 2.20 -1.47 -4.02
N MET A 218 2.56 -2.31 -5.00
CA MET A 218 3.71 -3.20 -4.94
C MET A 218 4.98 -2.60 -5.58
N GLY A 219 4.90 -1.90 -6.71
CA GLY A 219 6.04 -1.25 -7.36
C GLY A 219 6.68 -0.14 -6.52
N ARG A 220 5.93 0.45 -5.57
CA ARG A 220 6.50 1.39 -4.58
C ARG A 220 7.33 0.70 -3.50
N ARG A 221 7.17 -0.62 -3.35
CA ARG A 221 7.99 -1.47 -2.48
C ARG A 221 9.37 -1.66 -3.08
N GLU A 222 9.44 -2.02 -4.36
CA GLU A 222 10.73 -2.18 -5.06
C GLU A 222 11.52 -0.87 -5.06
N SER A 223 10.88 0.28 -5.31
CA SER A 223 11.58 1.55 -5.25
C SER A 223 12.06 1.92 -3.84
N ARG A 224 11.30 1.58 -2.79
CA ARG A 224 11.72 1.82 -1.40
C ARG A 224 12.79 0.85 -0.93
N GLU A 225 12.67 -0.43 -1.23
CA GLU A 225 13.69 -1.44 -0.93
C GLU A 225 14.98 -1.10 -1.69
N ALA A 226 14.90 -0.71 -2.97
CA ALA A 226 16.03 -0.21 -3.73
C ALA A 226 16.63 1.07 -3.12
N GLN A 227 15.80 1.98 -2.61
CA GLN A 227 16.27 3.21 -1.95
C GLN A 227 16.96 2.90 -0.62
N TYR A 228 16.41 2.01 0.22
CA TYR A 228 17.06 1.55 1.45
C TYR A 228 18.35 0.78 1.16
N LEU A 229 18.38 -0.05 0.12
CA LEU A 229 19.60 -0.72 -0.33
C LEU A 229 20.66 0.30 -0.76
N ARG A 230 20.28 1.34 -1.51
CA ARG A 230 21.19 2.42 -1.92
C ARG A 230 21.74 3.19 -0.73
N GLU A 231 20.89 3.60 0.21
CA GLU A 231 21.31 4.29 1.43
C GLU A 231 22.28 3.41 2.27
N SER A 232 21.99 2.10 2.39
CA SER A 232 22.88 1.15 3.07
C SER A 232 24.23 1.01 2.35
N MET A 233 24.24 0.96 1.01
CA MET A 233 25.47 0.91 0.20
C MET A 233 26.29 2.19 0.32
N GLU A 234 25.65 3.37 0.34
CA GLU A 234 26.33 4.65 0.56
C GLU A 234 26.97 4.71 1.95
N GLN A 235 26.27 4.25 2.99
CA GLN A 235 26.82 4.15 4.34
C GLN A 235 28.01 3.19 4.41
N GLN A 236 27.92 2.02 3.76
CA GLN A 236 29.02 1.06 3.69
C GLN A 236 30.22 1.64 2.92
N ALA A 237 29.99 2.35 1.80
CA ALA A 237 31.04 2.98 1.03
C ALA A 237 31.76 4.08 1.84
N ALA A 238 31.01 4.92 2.54
CA ALA A 238 31.57 5.94 3.43
C ALA A 238 32.41 5.31 4.57
N TYR A 239 31.92 4.20 5.15
CA TYR A 239 32.66 3.45 6.15
C TYR A 239 33.97 2.87 5.60
N ILE A 240 33.95 2.21 4.44
CA ILE A 240 35.16 1.68 3.79
C ILE A 240 36.17 2.80 3.50
N HIS A 241 35.71 3.96 3.02
CA HIS A 241 36.56 5.11 2.77
C HIS A 241 37.27 5.58 4.05
N SER A 242 36.52 5.80 5.13
CA SER A 242 37.10 6.19 6.43
C SER A 242 38.09 5.16 6.98
N PHE A 243 37.79 3.87 6.81
CA PHE A 243 38.68 2.79 7.23
C PHE A 243 39.98 2.76 6.41
N SER A 244 39.90 3.06 5.11
CA SER A 244 41.07 3.11 4.23
C SER A 244 42.03 4.24 4.61
N GLN A 245 41.49 5.43 4.97
CA GLN A 245 42.28 6.55 5.49
C GLN A 245 43.00 6.17 6.79
N LEU A 246 42.29 5.51 7.71
CA LEU A 246 42.85 5.07 8.99
C LEU A 246 43.97 4.03 8.81
N CYS A 247 43.81 3.11 7.84
CA CYS A 247 44.87 2.18 7.44
C CYS A 247 46.11 2.90 6.87
N GLN A 248 45.91 3.98 6.10
CA GLN A 248 46.99 4.76 5.53
C GLN A 248 47.77 5.53 6.60
N GLU A 249 47.07 6.15 7.55
CA GLU A 249 47.67 6.79 8.73
C GLU A 249 48.48 5.79 9.56
N MET A 250 47.93 4.61 9.85
CA MET A 250 48.68 3.55 10.53
C MET A 250 49.93 3.12 9.77
N ARG A 251 49.86 3.06 8.42
CA ARG A 251 51.02 2.70 7.60
C ARG A 251 52.11 3.76 7.68
N LEU A 252 51.75 5.04 7.67
CA LEU A 252 52.69 6.15 7.84
C LEU A 252 53.33 6.13 9.23
N LEU A 253 52.54 6.00 10.29
CA LEU A 253 53.04 5.86 11.67
C LEU A 253 54.00 4.68 11.81
N ARG A 254 53.66 3.53 11.21
CA ARG A 254 54.53 2.35 11.23
C ARG A 254 55.83 2.57 10.44
N HIS A 255 55.77 3.31 9.34
CA HIS A 255 56.94 3.66 8.55
C HIS A 255 57.88 4.57 9.36
N ASP A 256 57.35 5.61 9.98
CA ASP A 256 58.15 6.56 10.76
C ASP A 256 58.73 5.90 12.02
N ALA A 257 57.94 5.09 12.72
CA ALA A 257 58.44 4.30 13.85
C ALA A 257 59.57 3.35 13.44
N ARG A 258 59.46 2.70 12.28
CA ARG A 258 60.54 1.87 11.72
C ARG A 258 61.77 2.71 11.37
N GLY A 259 61.58 3.91 10.81
CA GLY A 259 62.64 4.87 10.53
C GLY A 259 63.42 5.24 11.78
N HIS A 260 62.73 5.63 12.85
CA HIS A 260 63.36 5.94 14.15
C HIS A 260 64.12 4.74 14.73
N LEU A 261 63.54 3.53 14.70
CA LEU A 261 64.19 2.31 15.18
C LEU A 261 65.47 1.97 14.39
N VAL A 262 65.48 2.18 13.07
CA VAL A 262 66.67 1.97 12.23
C VAL A 262 67.77 2.96 12.61
N THR A 263 67.44 4.24 12.77
CA THR A 263 68.40 5.27 13.19
C THR A 263 69.02 4.95 14.55
N VAL A 264 68.21 4.55 15.52
CA VAL A 264 68.67 4.12 16.85
C VAL A 264 69.58 2.89 16.74
N HIS A 265 69.21 1.90 15.91
CA HIS A 265 70.03 0.71 15.70
C HIS A 265 71.39 1.02 15.09
N ILE A 266 71.48 1.95 14.13
CA ILE A 266 72.74 2.40 13.52
C ILE A 266 73.61 3.10 14.57
N LEU A 267 73.06 4.04 15.34
CA LEU A 267 73.80 4.77 16.38
C LEU A 267 74.35 3.85 17.48
N LEU A 268 73.58 2.81 17.84
CA LEU A 268 74.03 1.78 18.79
C LEU A 268 75.13 0.89 18.21
N LYS A 269 75.04 0.53 16.92
CA LYS A 269 76.05 -0.29 16.21
C LYS A 269 77.38 0.44 16.04
N GLU A 270 77.35 1.77 15.88
CA GLU A 270 78.54 2.64 15.83
C GLU A 270 79.16 2.93 17.22
N GLY A 271 78.59 2.39 18.31
CA GLY A 271 79.11 2.57 19.67
C GLY A 271 78.78 3.94 20.30
N LYS A 272 78.03 4.81 19.62
CA LYS A 272 77.68 6.18 20.06
C LYS A 272 76.47 6.18 21.01
N ARG A 273 76.60 5.48 22.15
CA ARG A 273 75.51 5.25 23.12
C ARG A 273 74.88 6.54 23.68
N GLN A 274 75.67 7.58 23.92
CA GLN A 274 75.17 8.86 24.43
C GLN A 274 74.31 9.61 23.40
N GLN A 275 74.64 9.51 22.11
CA GLN A 275 73.86 10.16 21.04
C GLN A 275 72.56 9.40 20.74
N ALA A 276 72.56 8.07 20.85
CA ALA A 276 71.34 7.26 20.75
C ALA A 276 70.34 7.58 21.88
N ALA A 277 70.84 7.75 23.11
CA ALA A 277 70.01 8.14 24.26
C ALA A 277 69.41 9.55 24.10
N ALA A 278 70.20 10.53 23.65
CA ALA A 278 69.72 11.88 23.38
C ALA A 278 68.68 11.94 22.25
N TYR A 279 68.83 11.12 21.20
CA TYR A 279 67.86 11.03 20.10
C TYR A 279 66.52 10.42 20.56
N LEU A 280 66.55 9.39 21.41
CA LEU A 280 65.35 8.80 22.00
C LEU A 280 64.62 9.76 22.96
N GLU A 281 65.35 10.55 23.76
CA GLU A 281 64.76 11.61 24.60
C GLU A 281 64.08 12.71 23.77
N GLY A 282 64.64 13.04 22.60
CA GLY A 282 64.05 13.99 21.66
C GLY A 282 62.73 13.51 21.04
N ILE A 283 62.60 12.21 20.79
CA ILE A 283 61.37 11.59 20.27
C ILE A 283 60.34 11.35 21.39
N ALA A 284 60.80 11.07 22.62
CA ALA A 284 59.93 10.78 23.77
C ALA A 284 59.24 12.02 24.36
N LYS A 285 59.72 13.24 24.05
CA LYS A 285 58.99 14.47 24.39
C LYS A 285 57.74 14.58 23.50
N PRO A 286 56.53 14.67 24.08
CA PRO A 286 55.32 14.79 23.28
C PRO A 286 55.39 16.08 22.47
N GLN A 287 55.35 15.97 21.13
CA GLN A 287 55.06 17.12 20.29
C GLN A 287 53.63 17.56 20.60
N THR A 288 53.49 18.68 21.30
CA THR A 288 52.22 19.36 21.48
C THR A 288 51.66 19.73 20.11
N PHE A 289 50.58 19.06 19.71
CA PHE A 289 49.81 19.35 18.51
C PHE A 289 49.10 20.71 18.65
N ARG A 290 49.81 21.81 18.37
CA ARG A 290 49.30 23.17 18.17
C ARG A 290 50.51 24.03 17.79
N GLU A 291 50.71 24.48 16.56
CA GLU A 291 50.29 25.83 16.14
C GLU A 291 50.49 26.13 14.63
N ASP A 292 50.63 25.14 13.73
CA ASP A 292 50.96 25.46 12.33
C ASP A 292 49.74 25.70 11.39
N HIS A 293 48.51 25.61 11.89
CA HIS A 293 47.32 25.89 11.07
C HIS A 293 46.91 27.38 11.01
N GLU A 294 47.59 28.29 11.70
CA GLU A 294 47.25 29.73 11.68
C GLU A 294 48.11 30.59 10.73
N ARG A 295 49.08 30.02 10.01
CA ARG A 295 49.87 30.80 9.02
C ARG A 295 49.44 30.65 7.56
N GLU A 296 48.56 29.71 7.22
CA GLU A 296 48.12 29.52 5.82
C GLU A 296 46.73 30.09 5.50
N ASN A 297 45.97 30.58 6.49
CA ASN A 297 44.69 31.28 6.25
C ASN A 297 44.84 32.82 6.20
N GLY A 298 46.08 33.29 6.00
CA GLY A 298 46.43 34.71 5.95
C GLY A 298 46.65 35.28 4.54
N MET A 299 46.10 34.69 3.47
CA MET A 299 46.03 35.35 2.16
C MET A 299 45.14 34.54 1.22
N GLU A 300 43.90 34.98 1.07
CA GLU A 300 43.11 34.98 -0.19
C GLU A 300 41.64 35.27 0.14
N CYS A 301 41.38 36.53 0.50
CA CYS A 301 40.05 37.11 0.33
C CYS A 301 40.21 38.19 -0.74
N PHE A 302 40.21 37.75 -2.01
CA PHE A 302 40.00 38.64 -3.14
C PHE A 302 38.60 38.34 -3.67
N CYS A 303 37.65 39.21 -3.31
CA CYS A 303 36.34 39.23 -3.92
C CYS A 303 36.50 39.70 -5.37
N GLU A 304 36.25 38.82 -6.33
CA GLU A 304 35.98 39.20 -7.71
C GLU A 304 34.47 39.05 -7.94
N GLU A 305 33.78 40.19 -7.93
CA GLU A 305 32.52 40.39 -8.65
C GLU A 305 32.78 40.11 -10.14
N ASP A 306 32.02 39.21 -10.79
CA ASP A 306 31.08 39.61 -11.85
C ASP A 306 30.43 38.42 -12.58
N LYS A 307 29.14 38.62 -12.89
CA LYS A 307 28.39 38.22 -14.10
C LYS A 307 28.31 36.75 -14.56
N LYS A 308 27.10 36.21 -14.42
CA LYS A 308 26.48 35.30 -15.40
C LYS A 308 25.70 36.10 -16.45
N PRO A 309 25.78 35.76 -17.75
CA PRO A 309 24.60 35.53 -18.57
C PRO A 309 24.02 34.12 -18.32
#